data_AF-A0A7H8XSX5-F1
#
_entry.id   AF-A0A7H8XSX5-F1
#
_cell.length_a   1.000
_cell.length_b   1.000
_cell.length_c   1.000
_cell.angle_alpha   90.00
_cell.angle_beta   90.00
_cell.angle_gamma   90.00
#
_symmetry.space_group_name_H-M   'P 1'
#
loop_
_entity.id
_entity.type
_entity.pdbx_description
1 polymer ?
#
loop_
_entity_poly.entity_id
_entity_poly.type
_entity_poly.pdbx_seq_one_letter_code
_entity_poly.pdbx_strand_id
1 'polypeptide(L)'
;MNRQAQAVVLLLLGGAVVRASVTDLYLRYVKEGLRPFLIAAGLVLVAAAVMTLWYDLRPAPRGDAHPADDDGPGAGPGGHPADDDGHGHGHHGPRVGWLLLLPVLGLLLVAPPALGSYAVGRSGTALAGQQQSDYPPLPPGDPAPVTVLDYASRALFERGASIGERRVRLTGFVAPGPDGQPILARMVLSCCAADGRPVKLGMTGDVPQGLPPDTWVEVTGRYSDRVGRDPVNDAEIPYLAVESWREVPAPRNQYE
;
A
#
# COMPACT_ATOMS: atom_id res chain seq x y z
N MET A 1 25.28 1.96 -13.55
CA MET A 1 24.38 3.15 -13.54
C MET A 1 25.23 4.34 -13.11
N ASN A 2 25.19 5.47 -13.83
CA ASN A 2 25.99 6.66 -13.47
C ASN A 2 25.44 7.28 -12.15
N ARG A 3 26.29 7.86 -11.29
CA ARG A 3 25.89 8.48 -10.01
C ARG A 3 24.80 9.53 -10.18
N GLN A 4 24.90 10.33 -11.25
CA GLN A 4 23.89 11.32 -11.61
C GLN A 4 22.53 10.69 -11.91
N ALA A 5 22.49 9.57 -12.66
CA ALA A 5 21.26 8.85 -12.95
C ALA A 5 20.63 8.27 -11.68
N GLN A 6 21.46 7.72 -10.77
CA GLN A 6 20.99 7.22 -9.48
C GLN A 6 20.42 8.34 -8.60
N ALA A 7 21.06 9.51 -8.55
CA ALA A 7 20.58 10.66 -7.79
C ALA A 7 19.25 11.20 -8.34
N VAL A 8 19.10 11.29 -9.67
CA VAL A 8 17.84 11.70 -10.30
C VAL A 8 16.71 10.71 -9.98
N VAL A 9 16.97 9.40 -10.05
CA VAL A 9 15.97 8.37 -9.69
C VAL A 9 15.56 8.49 -8.22
N LEU A 10 16.52 8.65 -7.30
CA LEU A 10 16.24 8.85 -5.88
C LEU A 10 15.42 10.11 -5.61
N LEU A 11 15.73 11.22 -6.30
CA LEU A 11 15.00 12.47 -6.19
C LEU A 11 13.56 12.33 -6.68
N LEU A 12 13.37 11.69 -7.85
CA LEU A 12 12.04 11.46 -8.42
C LEU A 12 11.20 10.54 -7.52
N LEU A 13 11.79 9.45 -7.04
CA LEU A 13 11.12 8.51 -6.13
C LEU A 13 10.76 9.18 -4.81
N GLY A 14 11.72 9.86 -4.16
CA GLY A 14 11.49 10.57 -2.91
C GLY A 14 10.42 11.66 -3.06
N GLY A 15 10.50 12.46 -4.13
CA GLY A 15 9.50 13.48 -4.46
C GLY A 15 8.12 12.90 -4.74
N ALA A 16 8.04 11.77 -5.45
CA ALA A 16 6.78 11.07 -5.69
C ALA A 16 6.16 10.55 -4.40
N VAL A 17 6.96 9.96 -3.50
CA VAL A 17 6.48 9.48 -2.18
C VAL A 17 5.99 10.64 -1.32
N VAL A 18 6.73 11.76 -1.26
CA VAL A 18 6.30 12.96 -0.51
C VAL A 18 5.00 13.50 -1.09
N ARG A 19 4.92 13.69 -2.42
CA ARG A 19 3.69 14.15 -3.09
C ARG A 19 2.54 13.21 -2.80
N ALA A 20 2.73 11.90 -2.95
CA ALA A 20 1.71 10.88 -2.72
C ALA A 20 1.26 10.82 -1.26
N SER A 21 2.09 11.24 -0.30
CA SER A 21 1.76 11.31 1.14
C SER A 21 1.08 12.63 1.53
N VAL A 22 1.34 13.70 0.77
CA VAL A 22 0.67 14.99 0.93
C VAL A 22 -0.71 14.96 0.28
N THR A 23 -0.83 14.35 -0.90
CA THR A 23 -2.12 13.97 -1.51
C THR A 23 -2.68 12.74 -0.81
N ASP A 24 -3.98 12.52 -0.75
CA ASP A 24 -4.54 11.30 -0.15
C ASP A 24 -4.32 10.03 -0.99
N LEU A 25 -3.48 10.10 -2.02
CA LEU A 25 -3.16 8.99 -2.90
C LEU A 25 -2.53 7.80 -2.14
N TYR A 26 -1.72 8.07 -1.11
CA TYR A 26 -1.13 7.01 -0.29
C TYR A 26 -2.17 6.13 0.39
N LEU A 27 -3.38 6.64 0.67
CA LEU A 27 -4.46 5.87 1.28
C LEU A 27 -4.96 4.73 0.38
N ARG A 28 -4.58 4.69 -0.90
CA ARG A 28 -4.86 3.54 -1.78
C ARG A 28 -3.92 2.37 -1.51
N TYR A 29 -2.79 2.60 -0.84
CA TYR A 29 -1.68 1.64 -0.75
C TYR A 29 -1.17 1.41 0.67
N VAL A 30 -1.28 2.38 1.57
CA VAL A 30 -0.63 2.34 2.88
C VAL A 30 -1.61 2.76 3.97
N LYS A 31 -1.50 2.13 5.14
CA LYS A 31 -2.30 2.46 6.33
C LYS A 31 -2.15 3.93 6.71
N GLU A 32 -3.27 4.57 7.05
CA GLU A 32 -3.34 6.00 7.34
C GLU A 32 -2.31 6.47 8.38
N GLY A 33 -2.13 5.69 9.46
CA GLY A 33 -1.20 5.99 10.56
C GLY A 33 0.29 5.98 10.17
N LEU A 34 0.66 5.45 9.00
CA LEU A 34 2.05 5.43 8.53
C LEU A 34 2.44 6.67 7.72
N ARG A 35 1.51 7.61 7.50
CA ARG A 35 1.76 8.88 6.80
C ARG A 35 3.01 9.64 7.28
N PRO A 36 3.25 9.88 8.58
CA PRO A 36 4.43 10.64 9.00
C PRO A 36 5.74 9.92 8.66
N PHE A 37 5.77 8.59 8.77
CA PHE A 37 6.95 7.79 8.42
C PHE A 37 7.22 7.80 6.91
N LEU A 38 6.16 7.75 6.08
CA LEU A 38 6.27 7.89 4.63
C LEU A 38 6.85 9.26 4.23
N ILE A 39 6.37 10.33 4.84
CA ILE A 39 6.88 11.68 4.59
C ILE A 39 8.36 11.77 4.98
N ALA A 40 8.72 11.29 6.18
CA ALA A 40 10.09 11.29 6.65
C ALA A 40 11.03 10.49 5.71
N ALA A 41 10.63 9.28 5.30
CA ALA A 41 11.40 8.47 4.36
C ALA A 41 11.56 9.16 3.00
N GLY A 42 10.49 9.75 2.47
CA GLY A 42 10.54 10.52 1.22
C GLY A 42 11.49 11.71 1.30
N LEU A 43 11.48 12.46 2.42
CA LEU A 43 12.40 13.57 2.65
C LEU A 43 13.86 13.11 2.76
N VAL A 44 14.12 11.97 3.42
CA VAL A 44 15.48 11.39 3.49
C VAL A 44 15.99 11.02 2.10
N LEU A 45 15.15 10.42 1.25
CA LEU A 45 15.52 10.09 -0.14
C LEU A 45 15.84 11.35 -0.96
N VAL A 46 15.01 12.40 -0.82
CA VAL A 46 15.26 13.70 -1.47
C VAL A 46 16.56 14.32 -0.98
N ALA A 47 16.81 14.32 0.34
CA ALA A 47 18.04 14.86 0.92
C ALA A 47 19.29 14.11 0.45
N ALA A 48 19.24 12.78 0.41
CA ALA A 48 20.33 11.94 -0.10
C ALA A 48 20.62 12.22 -1.59
N ALA A 49 19.58 12.39 -2.40
CA ALA A 49 19.72 12.74 -3.81
C ALA A 49 20.37 14.12 -4.01
N VAL A 50 19.91 15.13 -3.26
CA VAL A 50 20.46 16.49 -3.29
C VAL A 50 21.93 16.49 -2.85
N MET A 51 22.27 15.77 -1.77
CA MET A 51 23.67 15.65 -1.33
C MET A 51 24.54 14.99 -2.39
N THR A 52 24.05 13.93 -3.04
CA THR A 52 24.80 13.22 -4.09
C THR A 52 25.09 14.14 -5.27
N LEU A 53 24.09 14.90 -5.74
CA LEU A 53 24.26 15.91 -6.79
C LEU A 53 25.24 17.00 -6.36
N TRP A 54 25.15 17.47 -5.12
CA TRP A 54 26.04 18.52 -4.61
C TRP A 54 27.50 18.07 -4.55
N TYR A 55 27.77 16.85 -4.08
CA TYR A 55 29.13 16.32 -4.01
C TYR A 55 29.74 16.09 -5.40
N ASP A 56 28.94 15.67 -6.39
CA ASP A 56 29.40 15.51 -7.78
C ASP A 56 29.69 16.87 -8.46
N LEU A 57 28.95 17.92 -8.08
CA LEU A 57 29.09 19.27 -8.62
C LEU A 57 30.15 20.11 -7.92
N ARG A 58 30.61 19.72 -6.72
CA ARG A 58 31.71 20.41 -6.03
C ARG A 58 33.03 20.11 -6.75
N PRO A 59 33.76 21.12 -7.25
CA PRO A 59 35.10 20.91 -7.76
C PRO A 59 35.95 20.27 -6.65
N ALA A 60 36.62 19.15 -6.95
CA ALA A 60 37.73 18.72 -6.12
C ALA A 60 38.69 19.91 -5.98
N PRO A 61 39.22 20.23 -4.78
CA PRO A 61 40.36 21.13 -4.69
C PRO A 61 41.42 20.55 -5.62
N ARG A 62 41.80 21.29 -6.65
CA ARG A 62 43.01 20.99 -7.40
C ARG A 62 44.13 21.09 -6.36
N GLY A 63 44.55 19.94 -5.83
CA GLY A 63 45.79 19.86 -5.08
C GLY A 63 46.87 20.37 -6.02
N ASP A 64 47.47 21.48 -5.62
CA ASP A 64 48.37 22.28 -6.41
C ASP A 64 49.44 21.44 -7.09
N ALA A 65 49.62 21.71 -8.38
CA ALA A 65 50.83 21.32 -9.10
C ALA A 65 52.03 22.02 -8.42
N HIS A 66 52.93 21.24 -7.83
CA HIS A 66 54.30 21.68 -7.59
C HIS A 66 55.18 21.20 -8.75
N PRO A 67 55.84 22.09 -9.50
CA PRO A 67 56.88 21.76 -10.46
C PRO A 67 58.27 21.68 -9.79
N ALA A 68 59.17 20.90 -10.44
CA ALA A 68 60.64 20.82 -10.30
C ALA A 68 61.17 20.23 -8.97
N ASP A 69 61.83 19.07 -8.96
CA ASP A 69 63.19 18.69 -9.44
C ASP A 69 64.12 18.57 -8.22
N ASP A 70 64.63 17.37 -7.93
CA ASP A 70 65.98 17.25 -7.37
C ASP A 70 66.57 15.85 -7.65
N ASP A 71 67.82 15.89 -8.11
CA ASP A 71 68.61 14.81 -8.70
C ASP A 71 69.25 13.88 -7.64
N GLY A 72 69.41 12.60 -7.98
CA GLY A 72 70.23 11.66 -7.20
C GLY A 72 70.59 10.39 -7.98
N PRO A 73 71.89 10.13 -8.28
CA PRO A 73 72.30 9.03 -9.15
C PRO A 73 72.49 7.72 -8.36
N GLY A 74 71.73 6.68 -8.74
CA GLY A 74 71.87 5.34 -8.19
C GLY A 74 71.78 4.29 -9.30
N ALA A 75 72.93 3.84 -9.78
CA ALA A 75 73.07 2.88 -10.86
C ALA A 75 72.61 1.46 -10.47
N GLY A 76 71.77 0.86 -11.31
CA GLY A 76 71.50 -0.57 -11.38
C GLY A 76 71.04 -0.94 -12.79
N PRO A 77 71.73 -1.83 -13.53
CA PRO A 77 71.38 -2.13 -14.92
C PRO A 77 70.37 -3.28 -15.00
N GLY A 78 69.27 -3.07 -15.70
CA GLY A 78 68.27 -4.12 -15.99
C GLY A 78 67.19 -3.68 -16.99
N GLY A 79 67.52 -3.74 -18.29
CA GLY A 79 66.66 -4.04 -19.45
C GLY A 79 65.24 -3.44 -19.62
N HIS A 80 65.15 -2.48 -20.56
CA HIS A 80 64.09 -2.06 -21.52
C HIS A 80 62.79 -2.90 -21.74
N PRO A 81 61.77 -2.38 -22.46
CA PRO A 81 61.23 -1.01 -22.60
C PRO A 81 59.70 -0.94 -22.33
N ALA A 82 59.14 0.27 -22.38
CA ALA A 82 57.72 0.54 -22.39
C ALA A 82 57.07 0.13 -23.73
N ASP A 83 55.92 -0.54 -23.65
CA ASP A 83 54.87 -0.49 -24.66
C ASP A 83 53.56 -0.13 -23.97
N ASP A 84 52.96 0.92 -24.53
CA ASP A 84 51.64 1.49 -24.25
C ASP A 84 50.55 0.58 -24.85
N ASP A 85 49.29 0.97 -24.61
CA ASP A 85 48.07 0.57 -25.32
C ASP A 85 47.17 -0.51 -24.69
N GLY A 86 45.93 -0.09 -24.37
CA GLY A 86 44.79 -0.96 -24.69
C GLY A 86 43.59 -1.04 -23.73
N HIS A 87 42.99 0.11 -23.38
CA HIS A 87 41.54 0.30 -23.31
C HIS A 87 40.65 -0.54 -22.35
N GLY A 88 40.24 0.11 -21.27
CA GLY A 88 38.83 0.48 -21.08
C GLY A 88 37.80 -0.66 -20.93
N HIS A 89 37.71 -1.24 -19.73
CA HIS A 89 36.51 -1.99 -19.33
C HIS A 89 35.34 -1.04 -19.01
N GLY A 90 34.83 -0.38 -20.05
CA GLY A 90 33.51 0.22 -20.04
C GLY A 90 32.47 -0.89 -19.99
N HIS A 91 32.17 -1.41 -18.79
CA HIS A 91 31.02 -2.30 -18.58
C HIS A 91 29.73 -1.50 -18.75
N HIS A 92 29.39 -1.19 -20.00
CA HIS A 92 28.04 -0.82 -20.39
C HIS A 92 27.16 -2.05 -20.14
N GLY A 93 26.55 -2.12 -18.96
CA GLY A 93 25.53 -3.12 -18.68
C GLY A 93 24.51 -3.17 -19.82
N PRO A 94 23.98 -4.35 -20.18
CA PRO A 94 23.17 -4.53 -21.36
C PRO A 94 22.02 -3.50 -21.39
N ARG A 95 21.84 -2.81 -22.53
CA ARG A 95 20.79 -1.79 -22.72
C ARG A 95 19.39 -2.31 -22.42
N VAL A 96 19.20 -3.63 -22.45
CA VAL A 96 18.00 -4.37 -22.01
C VAL A 96 17.63 -4.09 -20.55
N GLY A 97 18.59 -3.77 -19.67
CA GLY A 97 18.31 -3.38 -18.28
C GLY A 97 17.40 -2.16 -18.15
N TRP A 98 17.34 -1.29 -19.17
CA TRP A 98 16.38 -0.17 -19.22
C TRP A 98 14.93 -0.63 -19.36
N LEU A 99 14.66 -1.83 -19.90
CA LEU A 99 13.31 -2.39 -19.95
C LEU A 99 12.77 -2.72 -18.56
N LEU A 100 13.63 -2.89 -17.54
CA LEU A 100 13.19 -3.05 -16.15
C LEU A 100 12.60 -1.76 -15.55
N LEU A 101 12.86 -0.59 -16.15
CA LEU A 101 12.19 0.64 -15.77
C LEU A 101 10.77 0.73 -16.33
N LEU A 102 10.44 -0.04 -17.37
CA LEU A 102 9.12 0.02 -18.02
C LEU A 102 7.99 -0.38 -17.06
N PRO A 103 8.07 -1.48 -16.27
CA PRO A 103 7.08 -1.79 -15.23
C PRO A 103 6.97 -0.71 -14.16
N VAL A 104 8.10 -0.15 -13.73
CA VAL A 104 8.14 0.94 -12.73
C VAL A 104 7.48 2.20 -13.26
N LEU A 105 7.76 2.56 -14.52
CA LEU A 105 7.16 3.70 -15.20
C LEU A 105 5.66 3.48 -15.40
N GLY A 106 5.26 2.27 -15.77
CA GLY A 106 3.85 1.88 -15.87
C GLY A 106 3.09 2.08 -14.56
N LEU A 107 3.66 1.63 -13.44
CA LEU A 107 3.07 1.83 -12.11
C LEU A 107 3.05 3.31 -11.67
N LEU A 108 4.04 4.10 -12.07
CA LEU A 108 4.07 5.54 -11.77
C LEU A 108 3.07 6.35 -12.61
N LEU A 109 2.84 5.93 -13.87
CA LEU A 109 1.95 6.62 -14.81
C LEU A 109 0.50 6.17 -14.67
N VAL A 110 0.26 4.92 -14.29
CA VAL A 110 -1.06 4.33 -14.08
C VAL A 110 -1.20 3.99 -12.60
N ALA A 111 -1.78 4.88 -11.81
CA ALA A 111 -2.03 4.62 -10.39
C ALA A 111 -3.19 3.63 -10.25
N PRO A 112 -2.95 2.36 -9.86
CA PRO A 112 -4.04 1.40 -9.69
C PRO A 112 -5.01 1.87 -8.60
N PRO A 113 -6.31 1.53 -8.72
CA PRO A 113 -7.28 1.80 -7.66
C PRO A 113 -6.93 1.02 -6.38
N ALA A 114 -7.61 1.34 -5.27
CA ALA A 114 -7.52 0.54 -4.05
C ALA A 114 -7.98 -0.92 -4.29
N LEU A 115 -7.66 -1.82 -3.36
CA LEU A 115 -8.12 -3.21 -3.47
C LEU A 115 -9.65 -3.28 -3.47
N GLY A 116 -10.18 -4.00 -4.46
CA GLY A 116 -11.62 -4.14 -4.69
C GLY A 116 -12.10 -5.59 -4.68
N SER A 117 -13.26 -5.81 -5.30
CA SER A 117 -14.03 -7.04 -5.37
C SER A 117 -13.23 -8.24 -5.89
N TYR A 118 -12.27 -8.01 -6.81
CA TYR A 118 -11.35 -9.05 -7.26
C TYR A 118 -10.52 -9.65 -6.13
N ALA A 119 -9.99 -8.82 -5.23
CA ALA A 119 -9.22 -9.29 -4.07
C ALA A 119 -10.12 -10.03 -3.07
N VAL A 120 -11.37 -9.56 -2.89
CA VAL A 120 -12.38 -10.22 -2.03
C VAL A 120 -12.61 -11.67 -2.46
N GLY A 121 -12.70 -11.93 -3.76
CA GLY A 121 -12.89 -13.29 -4.29
C GLY A 121 -11.65 -14.20 -4.21
N ARG A 122 -10.45 -13.64 -4.03
CA ARG A 122 -9.17 -14.38 -4.02
C ARG A 122 -8.59 -14.56 -2.61
N SER A 123 -9.05 -13.80 -1.63
CA SER A 123 -8.53 -13.80 -0.27
C SER A 123 -9.61 -14.19 0.74
N GLY A 124 -9.21 -14.96 1.75
CA GLY A 124 -10.11 -15.36 2.84
C GLY A 124 -10.36 -14.23 3.84
N THR A 125 -11.56 -14.18 4.39
CA THR A 125 -12.03 -13.14 5.31
C THR A 125 -11.12 -12.99 6.52
N ALA A 126 -10.89 -11.74 6.93
CA ALA A 126 -9.95 -11.32 7.96
C ALA A 126 -10.60 -11.25 9.34
N LEU A 127 -11.29 -12.33 9.73
CA LEU A 127 -11.95 -12.42 11.04
C LEU A 127 -11.24 -13.38 12.00
N ALA A 128 -10.21 -14.10 11.52
CA ALA A 128 -9.38 -14.96 12.33
C ALA A 128 -8.26 -14.15 13.01
N GLY A 129 -8.52 -13.59 14.21
CA GLY A 129 -7.41 -13.16 15.07
C GLY A 129 -7.63 -11.98 16.03
N GLN A 130 -8.83 -11.41 16.15
CA GLN A 130 -9.07 -10.28 17.07
C GLN A 130 -10.27 -10.54 17.97
N GLN A 131 -10.17 -11.53 18.87
CA GLN A 131 -11.04 -11.58 20.04
C GLN A 131 -10.63 -10.42 20.96
N GLN A 132 -11.34 -9.29 20.88
CA GLN A 132 -11.30 -8.33 21.98
C GLN A 132 -12.10 -8.93 23.14
N SER A 133 -11.48 -9.01 24.32
CA SER A 133 -12.11 -9.59 25.51
C SER A 133 -13.20 -8.71 26.11
N ASP A 134 -13.30 -7.44 25.67
CA ASP A 134 -14.30 -6.48 26.13
C ASP A 134 -14.65 -5.51 24.99
N TYR A 135 -15.83 -5.65 24.39
CA TYR A 135 -16.29 -4.77 23.32
C TYR A 135 -16.98 -3.54 23.92
N PRO A 136 -16.54 -2.31 23.59
CA PRO A 136 -17.17 -1.11 24.12
C PRO A 136 -18.63 -1.00 23.67
N PRO A 137 -19.49 -0.26 24.38
CA PRO A 137 -20.86 -0.03 23.92
C PRO A 137 -20.87 0.64 22.54
N LEU A 138 -21.87 0.29 21.73
CA LEU A 138 -22.06 0.91 20.42
C LEU A 138 -22.20 2.44 20.53
N PRO A 139 -21.64 3.24 19.60
CA PRO A 139 -21.73 4.69 19.61
C PRO A 139 -23.16 5.19 19.76
N PRO A 140 -23.40 6.34 20.41
CA PRO A 140 -24.75 6.89 20.54
C PRO A 140 -25.35 7.20 19.15
N GLY A 141 -26.65 6.97 18.99
CA GLY A 141 -27.38 7.19 17.75
C GLY A 141 -28.18 5.98 17.26
N ASP A 142 -29.19 6.25 16.42
CA ASP A 142 -30.01 5.23 15.77
C ASP A 142 -30.27 5.64 14.31
N PRO A 143 -29.66 4.98 13.31
CA PRO A 143 -28.77 3.82 13.44
C PRO A 143 -27.36 4.19 13.93
N ALA A 144 -26.77 3.29 14.74
CA ALA A 144 -25.42 3.43 15.29
C ALA A 144 -24.36 3.23 14.20
N PRO A 145 -23.46 4.20 13.95
CA PRO A 145 -22.40 4.04 12.96
C PRO A 145 -21.34 3.05 13.47
N VAL A 146 -21.08 1.99 12.70
CA VAL A 146 -20.06 0.98 13.00
C VAL A 146 -19.30 0.59 11.74
N THR A 147 -18.03 0.22 11.90
CA THR A 147 -17.22 -0.34 10.81
C THR A 147 -17.66 -1.77 10.50
N VAL A 148 -17.37 -2.27 9.29
CA VAL A 148 -17.71 -3.65 8.92
C VAL A 148 -16.91 -4.64 9.77
N LEU A 149 -15.64 -4.34 10.08
CA LEU A 149 -14.83 -5.15 10.99
C LEU A 149 -15.42 -5.21 12.40
N ASP A 150 -15.77 -4.07 13.02
CA ASP A 150 -16.34 -4.03 14.37
C ASP A 150 -17.65 -4.82 14.47
N TYR A 151 -18.57 -4.65 13.52
CA TYR A 151 -19.80 -5.43 13.48
C TYR A 151 -19.51 -6.93 13.32
N ALA A 152 -18.65 -7.30 12.38
CA ALA A 152 -18.36 -8.70 12.09
C ALA A 152 -17.71 -9.40 13.30
N SER A 153 -16.80 -8.70 13.99
CA SER A 153 -16.19 -9.16 15.23
C SER A 153 -17.23 -9.37 16.34
N ARG A 154 -18.10 -8.38 16.60
CA ARG A 154 -19.18 -8.51 17.60
C ARG A 154 -20.17 -9.62 17.25
N ALA A 155 -20.51 -9.76 15.97
CA ALA A 155 -21.47 -10.75 15.49
C ALA A 155 -20.97 -12.18 15.66
N LEU A 156 -19.69 -12.45 15.40
CA LEU A 156 -19.11 -13.79 15.54
C LEU A 156 -18.70 -14.10 16.98
N PHE A 157 -18.01 -13.18 17.65
CA PHE A 157 -17.33 -13.46 18.92
C PHE A 157 -18.21 -13.26 20.15
N GLU A 158 -19.19 -12.36 20.09
CA GLU A 158 -20.16 -12.13 21.16
C GLU A 158 -21.58 -12.56 20.78
N ARG A 159 -21.76 -13.18 19.61
CA ARG A 159 -23.07 -13.54 19.06
C ARG A 159 -24.04 -12.35 19.05
N GLY A 160 -23.51 -11.17 18.75
CA GLY A 160 -24.28 -9.92 18.70
C GLY A 160 -24.72 -9.37 20.05
N ALA A 161 -24.26 -9.89 21.20
CA ALA A 161 -24.68 -9.44 22.52
C ALA A 161 -24.49 -7.92 22.73
N SER A 162 -23.36 -7.36 22.28
CA SER A 162 -23.11 -5.91 22.37
C SER A 162 -23.85 -5.06 21.32
N ILE A 163 -24.42 -5.69 20.29
CA ILE A 163 -25.28 -5.02 19.29
C ILE A 163 -26.73 -4.99 19.79
N GLY A 164 -27.21 -6.13 20.31
CA GLY A 164 -28.58 -6.31 20.76
C GLY A 164 -29.61 -5.97 19.67
N GLU A 165 -30.68 -5.30 20.09
CA GLU A 165 -31.77 -4.86 19.20
C GLU A 165 -31.50 -3.52 18.52
N ARG A 166 -30.25 -3.04 18.47
CA ARG A 166 -29.94 -1.74 17.87
C ARG A 166 -29.80 -1.88 16.35
N ARG A 167 -30.24 -0.85 15.63
CA ARG A 167 -29.89 -0.71 14.22
C ARG A 167 -28.48 -0.18 14.10
N VAL A 168 -27.73 -0.77 13.19
CA VAL A 168 -26.37 -0.39 12.86
C VAL A 168 -26.31 0.12 11.44
N ARG A 169 -25.43 1.09 11.20
CA ARG A 169 -25.13 1.63 9.87
C ARG A 169 -23.69 1.34 9.54
N LEU A 170 -23.49 0.65 8.42
CA LEU A 170 -22.19 0.25 7.91
C LEU A 170 -21.97 0.86 6.53
N THR A 171 -20.71 1.03 6.16
CA THR A 171 -20.32 1.44 4.82
C THR A 171 -19.31 0.45 4.27
N GLY A 172 -19.57 -0.06 3.08
CA GLY A 172 -18.72 -1.02 2.39
C GLY A 172 -18.97 -1.00 0.90
N PHE A 173 -18.22 -1.80 0.15
CA PHE A 173 -18.47 -1.98 -1.28
C PHE A 173 -19.05 -3.36 -1.56
N VAL A 174 -19.83 -3.46 -2.62
CA VAL A 174 -20.45 -4.72 -3.05
C VAL A 174 -19.40 -5.59 -3.74
N ALA A 175 -19.34 -6.85 -3.32
CA ALA A 175 -18.55 -7.89 -3.97
C ALA A 175 -19.41 -9.13 -4.24
N PRO A 176 -19.09 -9.93 -5.28
CA PRO A 176 -19.75 -11.22 -5.49
C PRO A 176 -19.46 -12.17 -4.34
N GLY A 177 -20.50 -12.71 -3.71
CA GLY A 177 -20.39 -13.77 -2.71
C GLY A 177 -20.19 -15.15 -3.33
N PRO A 178 -19.85 -16.17 -2.52
CA PRO A 178 -19.67 -17.55 -2.97
C PRO A 178 -20.90 -18.13 -3.68
N ASP A 179 -22.09 -17.78 -3.19
CA ASP A 179 -23.38 -18.27 -3.70
C ASP A 179 -23.94 -17.40 -4.84
N GLY A 180 -23.10 -16.50 -5.41
CA GLY A 180 -23.51 -15.51 -6.41
C GLY A 180 -24.32 -14.33 -5.87
N GLN A 181 -24.74 -14.39 -4.60
CA GLN A 181 -25.40 -13.28 -3.92
C GLN A 181 -24.40 -12.18 -3.55
N PRO A 182 -24.78 -10.90 -3.61
CA PRO A 182 -23.89 -9.80 -3.23
C PRO A 182 -23.59 -9.84 -1.73
N ILE A 183 -22.32 -9.63 -1.39
CA ILE A 183 -21.83 -9.45 -0.01
C ILE A 183 -21.31 -8.02 0.16
N LEU A 184 -21.36 -7.54 1.41
CA LEU A 184 -20.74 -6.27 1.78
C LEU A 184 -19.29 -6.56 2.19
N ALA A 185 -18.35 -5.80 1.65
CA ALA A 185 -16.94 -5.95 1.96
C ALA A 185 -16.28 -4.62 2.34
N ARG A 186 -15.30 -4.72 3.25
CA ARG A 186 -14.28 -3.70 3.51
C ARG A 186 -12.92 -4.38 3.53
N MET A 187 -11.88 -3.64 3.18
CA MET A 187 -10.51 -4.16 3.20
C MET A 187 -9.81 -3.63 4.45
N VAL A 188 -9.07 -4.47 5.16
CA VAL A 188 -8.27 -4.09 6.33
C VAL A 188 -6.78 -4.16 5.99
N LEU A 189 -5.99 -3.24 6.53
CA LEU A 189 -4.53 -3.18 6.33
C LEU A 189 -3.77 -3.30 7.65
N SER A 190 -2.71 -4.10 7.66
CA SER A 190 -1.72 -4.09 8.75
C SER A 190 -0.71 -2.96 8.54
N CYS A 191 -0.11 -2.89 7.35
CA CYS A 191 0.82 -1.85 6.95
C CYS A 191 0.63 -1.36 5.50
N CYS A 192 0.27 -2.23 4.55
CA CYS A 192 0.13 -1.83 3.14
C CYS A 192 -0.80 -2.76 2.34
N ALA A 193 -1.21 -2.32 1.16
CA ALA A 193 -2.06 -3.04 0.21
C ALA A 193 -1.66 -4.51 -0.02
N ALA A 194 -0.36 -4.84 0.09
CA ALA A 194 0.12 -6.20 -0.07
C ALA A 194 -0.32 -7.16 1.05
N ASP A 195 -0.58 -6.65 2.26
CA ASP A 195 -1.14 -7.41 3.37
C ASP A 195 -2.66 -7.27 3.49
N GLY A 196 -3.27 -6.55 2.55
CA GLY A 196 -4.69 -6.24 2.59
C GLY A 196 -5.55 -7.50 2.53
N ARG A 197 -6.48 -7.62 3.46
CA ARG A 197 -7.42 -8.74 3.52
C ARG A 197 -8.86 -8.23 3.62
N PRO A 198 -9.83 -8.95 3.04
CA PRO A 198 -11.23 -8.54 3.09
C PRO A 198 -11.84 -8.90 4.44
N VAL A 199 -12.72 -8.07 4.98
CA VAL A 199 -13.76 -8.49 5.91
C VAL A 199 -15.02 -8.68 5.09
N LYS A 200 -15.52 -9.91 5.04
CA LYS A 200 -16.72 -10.29 4.29
C LYS A 200 -17.92 -10.30 5.23
N LEU A 201 -19.02 -9.69 4.78
CA LEU A 201 -20.29 -9.66 5.50
C LEU A 201 -21.42 -10.10 4.56
N GLY A 202 -22.09 -11.18 4.92
CA GLY A 202 -23.30 -11.63 4.22
C GLY A 202 -24.47 -10.68 4.47
N MET A 203 -25.41 -10.63 3.54
CA MET A 203 -26.60 -9.77 3.65
C MET A 203 -27.87 -10.60 3.44
N THR A 204 -28.90 -10.31 4.24
CA THR A 204 -30.28 -10.81 4.07
C THR A 204 -31.26 -9.62 4.10
N GLY A 205 -32.52 -9.83 3.74
CA GLY A 205 -33.54 -8.77 3.75
C GLY A 205 -33.51 -7.93 2.48
N ASP A 206 -33.54 -6.60 2.62
CA ASP A 206 -33.50 -5.64 1.50
C ASP A 206 -32.08 -5.48 0.94
N VAL A 207 -31.56 -6.54 0.32
CA VAL A 207 -30.17 -6.60 -0.17
C VAL A 207 -30.03 -5.77 -1.46
N PRO A 208 -28.95 -4.99 -1.66
CA PRO A 208 -28.70 -4.30 -2.92
C PRO A 208 -28.64 -5.25 -4.12
N GLN A 209 -29.49 -5.04 -5.14
CA GLN A 209 -29.54 -5.86 -6.35
C GLN A 209 -29.12 -5.07 -7.59
N GLY A 210 -28.47 -5.75 -8.54
CA GLY A 210 -28.11 -5.17 -9.83
C GLY A 210 -26.97 -4.14 -9.80
N LEU A 211 -26.32 -3.94 -8.65
CA LEU A 211 -25.15 -3.06 -8.55
C LEU A 211 -23.90 -3.73 -9.14
N PRO A 212 -23.08 -2.99 -9.92
CA PRO A 212 -21.76 -3.47 -10.32
C PRO A 212 -20.89 -3.79 -9.08
N PRO A 213 -19.96 -4.75 -9.18
CA PRO A 213 -18.90 -4.91 -8.17
C PRO A 213 -18.14 -3.59 -7.95
N ASP A 214 -17.61 -3.41 -6.75
CA ASP A 214 -16.88 -2.19 -6.32
C ASP A 214 -17.76 -0.94 -6.11
N THR A 215 -19.08 -1.08 -6.20
CA THR A 215 -20.03 -0.01 -5.85
C THR A 215 -20.12 0.16 -4.34
N TRP A 216 -19.89 1.38 -3.85
CA TRP A 216 -19.96 1.71 -2.43
C TRP A 216 -21.40 1.96 -1.98
N VAL A 217 -21.77 1.33 -0.87
CA VAL A 217 -23.11 1.43 -0.28
C VAL A 217 -23.01 1.70 1.21
N GLU A 218 -23.95 2.49 1.70
CA GLU A 218 -24.27 2.61 3.11
C GLU A 218 -25.49 1.73 3.40
N VAL A 219 -25.34 0.80 4.34
CA VAL A 219 -26.35 -0.20 4.66
C VAL A 219 -26.77 -0.01 6.12
N THR A 220 -28.08 0.06 6.35
CA THR A 220 -28.67 0.05 7.69
C THR A 220 -29.37 -1.27 7.92
N GLY A 221 -29.09 -1.90 9.05
CA GLY A 221 -29.66 -3.20 9.37
C GLY A 221 -29.54 -3.58 10.84
N ARG A 222 -29.90 -4.82 11.13
CA ARG A 222 -29.87 -5.43 12.47
C ARG A 222 -29.00 -6.68 12.50
N TYR A 223 -28.62 -7.06 13.71
CA TYR A 223 -27.94 -8.33 13.94
C TYR A 223 -28.72 -9.51 13.37
N SER A 224 -27.99 -10.49 12.83
CA SER A 224 -28.50 -11.77 12.36
C SER A 224 -27.59 -12.87 12.90
N ASP A 225 -28.19 -13.95 13.41
CA ASP A 225 -27.50 -15.14 13.90
C ASP A 225 -27.02 -16.07 12.77
N ARG A 226 -27.45 -15.83 11.53
CA ARG A 226 -26.97 -16.54 10.34
C ARG A 226 -25.46 -16.36 10.17
N VAL A 227 -24.79 -17.49 9.91
CA VAL A 227 -23.36 -17.57 9.60
C VAL A 227 -23.17 -18.37 8.31
N GLY A 228 -22.28 -17.89 7.44
CA GLY A 228 -21.79 -18.59 6.26
C GLY A 228 -20.33 -18.99 6.40
N ARG A 229 -19.79 -19.66 5.39
CA ARG A 229 -18.38 -20.06 5.34
C ARG A 229 -17.69 -19.46 4.13
N ASP A 230 -16.48 -18.97 4.35
CA ASP A 230 -15.61 -18.47 3.28
C ASP A 230 -14.96 -19.66 2.56
N PRO A 231 -15.19 -19.85 1.24
CA PRO A 231 -14.60 -20.97 0.51
C PRO A 231 -13.07 -20.91 0.40
N VAL A 232 -12.45 -19.74 0.66
CA VAL A 232 -10.99 -19.57 0.51
C VAL A 232 -10.22 -20.08 1.73
N ASN A 233 -10.75 -19.87 2.94
CA ASN A 233 -10.04 -20.21 4.19
C ASN A 233 -10.94 -20.88 5.26
N ASP A 234 -12.16 -21.28 4.91
CA ASP A 234 -13.17 -21.89 5.78
C ASP A 234 -13.55 -21.05 7.01
N ALA A 235 -13.20 -19.76 7.02
CA ALA A 235 -13.56 -18.86 8.10
C ALA A 235 -15.05 -18.50 8.07
N GLU A 236 -15.60 -18.18 9.24
CA GLU A 236 -17.00 -17.78 9.38
C GLU A 236 -17.24 -16.39 8.80
N ILE A 237 -18.36 -16.25 8.09
CA ILE A 237 -18.86 -14.99 7.53
C ILE A 237 -20.17 -14.66 8.25
N PRO A 238 -20.22 -13.61 9.08
CA PRO A 238 -21.46 -13.19 9.73
C PRO A 238 -22.41 -12.57 8.70
N TYR A 239 -23.68 -12.45 9.06
CA TYR A 239 -24.69 -11.80 8.24
C TYR A 239 -25.27 -10.57 8.92
N LEU A 240 -25.77 -9.64 8.11
CA LEU A 240 -26.58 -8.50 8.53
C LEU A 240 -27.97 -8.62 7.91
N ALA A 241 -29.01 -8.47 8.73
CA ALA A 241 -30.38 -8.31 8.25
C ALA A 241 -30.58 -6.86 7.79
N VAL A 242 -30.50 -6.64 6.48
CA VAL A 242 -30.59 -5.32 5.85
C VAL A 242 -32.04 -4.83 5.88
N GLU A 243 -32.24 -3.62 6.40
CA GLU A 243 -33.52 -2.92 6.39
C GLU A 243 -33.59 -1.88 5.27
N SER A 244 -32.48 -1.22 4.96
CA SER A 244 -32.37 -0.24 3.88
C SER A 244 -30.92 -0.03 3.47
N TRP A 245 -30.71 0.44 2.24
CA TRP A 245 -29.40 0.80 1.74
C TRP A 245 -29.48 1.98 0.77
N ARG A 246 -28.33 2.63 0.54
CA ARG A 246 -28.17 3.63 -0.51
C ARG A 246 -26.76 3.59 -1.08
N GLU A 247 -26.63 3.91 -2.36
CA GLU A 247 -25.33 4.13 -2.98
C GLU A 247 -24.68 5.41 -2.41
N VAL A 248 -23.37 5.35 -2.19
CA VAL A 248 -22.55 6.47 -1.69
C VAL A 248 -21.25 6.55 -2.49
N PRO A 249 -20.61 7.72 -2.59
CA PRO A 249 -19.28 7.79 -3.16
C PRO A 249 -18.28 7.01 -2.30
N ALA A 250 -17.20 6.52 -2.93
CA ALA A 250 -16.12 5.87 -2.21
C ALA A 250 -15.57 6.80 -1.11
N PRO A 251 -15.42 6.32 0.13
CA PRO A 251 -14.89 7.12 1.22
C PRO A 251 -13.44 7.49 0.95
N ARG A 252 -12.99 8.60 1.55
CA ARG A 252 -11.60 9.07 1.47
C ARG A 252 -10.61 7.97 1.87
N ASN A 253 -10.90 7.26 2.97
CA ASN A 253 -10.17 6.07 3.39
C ASN A 253 -10.99 4.81 3.04
N GLN A 254 -10.52 4.08 2.03
CA GLN A 254 -11.19 2.88 1.52
C GLN A 254 -10.85 1.62 2.34
N TYR A 255 -9.95 1.75 3.32
CA TYR A 255 -9.55 0.68 4.23
C TYR A 255 -10.02 0.96 5.67
N GLU A 256 -10.08 -0.10 6.48
CA GLU A 256 -10.27 -0.07 7.94
C GLU A 256 -8.96 -0.38 8.68
#